data_AF-F7XJ04-F1
#
_entry.id   AF-F7XJ04-F1
#
_cell.length_a   1.000
_cell.length_b   1.000
_cell.length_c   1.000
_cell.angle_alpha   90.00
_cell.angle_beta   90.00
_cell.angle_gamma   90.00
#
_symmetry.space_group_name_H-M   'P 1'
#
loop_
_entity.id
_entity.type
_entity.pdbx_description
1 polymer ?
#
loop_
_entity_poly.entity_id
_entity_poly.type
_entity_poly.pdbx_seq_one_letter_code
_entity_poly.pdbx_strand_id
1 'polypeptide(L)'
;MTTTNPSRAACRQRRHGGNTLASWYEPHGVRQPRSVAARSHMVSTAFAGIADFERSLIVERTSAGRIPAKARGVRFGPSPALSAAQIENARKLIKDEEKPVAEVARLLGVHRATLCRALADAPAEA
;
A
#
# COMPACT_ATOMS: atom_id res chain seq x y z
N MET A 1 -14.47 -34.09 -24.26
CA MET A 1 -14.36 -34.32 -22.80
C MET A 1 -14.33 -32.98 -22.09
N THR A 2 -15.50 -32.51 -21.65
CA THR A 2 -15.65 -31.42 -20.68
C THR A 2 -16.91 -31.75 -19.87
N THR A 3 -16.70 -32.36 -18.71
CA THR A 3 -17.77 -32.80 -17.81
C THR A 3 -18.15 -31.62 -16.92
N THR A 4 -19.33 -31.05 -17.13
CA THR A 4 -19.91 -30.03 -16.24
C THR A 4 -20.72 -30.77 -15.17
N ASN A 5 -20.31 -30.65 -13.91
CA ASN A 5 -20.90 -31.38 -12.77
C ASN A 5 -22.20 -30.69 -12.28
N PRO A 6 -23.36 -31.37 -12.26
CA PRO A 6 -24.65 -30.78 -11.93
C PRO A 6 -24.99 -30.67 -10.42
N SER A 7 -24.04 -30.91 -9.51
CA SER A 7 -24.33 -31.00 -8.06
C SER A 7 -24.50 -29.67 -7.30
N ARG A 8 -24.46 -28.50 -7.95
CA ARG A 8 -24.62 -27.19 -7.26
C ARG A 8 -26.05 -26.62 -7.24
N ALA A 9 -27.02 -27.28 -7.86
CA ALA A 9 -28.38 -26.74 -8.01
C ALA A 9 -29.37 -27.09 -6.87
N ALA A 10 -28.97 -27.88 -5.87
CA ALA A 10 -29.90 -28.44 -4.89
C ALA A 10 -29.51 -28.14 -3.44
N CYS A 11 -29.48 -26.86 -3.04
CA CYS A 11 -29.56 -26.53 -1.62
C CYS A 11 -30.12 -25.12 -1.40
N ARG A 12 -31.45 -24.98 -1.44
CA ARG A 12 -32.24 -24.20 -0.47
C ARG A 12 -33.69 -24.10 -0.92
N GLN A 13 -34.50 -25.09 -0.52
CA GLN A 13 -35.91 -24.79 -0.29
C GLN A 13 -36.46 -25.72 0.79
N ARG A 14 -36.59 -25.19 2.01
CA ARG A 14 -37.64 -25.60 2.93
C ARG A 14 -38.00 -24.42 3.84
N ARG A 15 -39.16 -23.83 3.57
CA ARG A 15 -40.01 -23.12 4.55
C ARG A 15 -40.58 -24.20 5.49
N HIS A 16 -40.91 -24.02 6.76
CA HIS A 16 -41.68 -22.96 7.43
C HIS A 16 -41.39 -23.01 8.95
N GLY A 17 -41.75 -21.96 9.68
CA GLY A 17 -41.99 -22.05 11.12
C GLY A 17 -41.61 -20.75 11.81
N GLY A 18 -42.60 -19.93 12.11
CA GLY A 18 -42.43 -18.60 12.67
C GLY A 18 -41.76 -18.61 14.04
N ASN A 19 -40.98 -17.57 14.30
CA ASN A 19 -40.99 -16.95 15.61
C ASN A 19 -40.77 -15.45 15.40
N THR A 20 -41.68 -14.67 15.96
CA THR A 20 -41.77 -13.22 15.87
C THR A 20 -40.54 -12.57 16.48
N LEU A 21 -39.53 -12.29 15.65
CA LEU A 21 -38.44 -11.34 15.94
C LEU A 21 -38.51 -10.11 15.01
N ALA A 22 -39.71 -9.76 14.55
CA ALA A 22 -39.99 -8.47 13.92
C ALA A 22 -40.34 -7.43 15.00
N SER A 23 -39.47 -7.24 16.01
CA SER A 23 -39.76 -6.36 17.16
C SER A 23 -38.57 -5.58 17.72
N TRP A 24 -37.38 -5.61 17.10
CA TRP A 24 -36.21 -4.88 17.65
C TRP A 24 -35.53 -3.93 16.65
N TYR A 25 -36.22 -3.56 15.58
CA TYR A 25 -35.75 -2.44 14.75
C TYR A 25 -36.96 -1.70 14.16
N GLU A 26 -37.66 -0.97 15.02
CA GLU A 26 -38.32 0.24 14.56
C GLU A 26 -37.21 1.18 14.06
N PRO A 27 -37.18 1.57 12.77
CA PRO A 27 -36.33 2.67 12.40
C PRO A 27 -36.97 3.89 13.06
N HIS A 28 -36.39 4.37 14.16
CA HIS A 28 -36.60 5.75 14.57
C HIS A 28 -36.11 6.63 13.41
N GLY A 29 -37.03 6.89 12.48
CA GLY A 29 -36.90 7.83 11.40
C GLY A 29 -36.89 9.24 11.98
N VAL A 30 -35.87 9.58 12.75
CA VAL A 30 -35.47 10.97 12.93
C VAL A 30 -34.87 11.42 11.61
N ARG A 31 -35.75 11.83 10.69
CA ARG A 31 -35.36 12.66 9.56
C ARG A 31 -34.85 13.96 10.16
N GLN A 32 -33.53 14.06 10.32
CA GLN A 32 -32.87 15.28 10.78
C GLN A 32 -33.41 16.45 9.93
N PRO A 33 -33.88 17.56 10.54
CA PRO A 33 -34.37 18.70 9.78
C PRO A 33 -33.23 19.22 8.89
N ARG A 34 -33.49 19.41 7.59
CA ARG A 34 -32.48 19.84 6.60
C ARG A 34 -31.69 21.09 7.01
N SER A 35 -32.27 21.92 7.89
CA SER A 35 -31.66 23.14 8.43
C SER A 35 -30.49 22.89 9.40
N VAL A 36 -30.51 21.79 10.16
CA VAL A 36 -29.40 21.43 11.06
C VAL A 36 -28.21 20.92 10.26
N ALA A 37 -28.47 20.14 9.20
CA ALA A 37 -27.43 19.67 8.29
C ALA A 37 -26.71 20.82 7.56
N ALA A 38 -27.45 21.85 7.10
CA ALA A 38 -26.86 22.99 6.41
C ALA A 38 -25.93 23.84 7.31
N ARG A 39 -26.37 24.14 8.55
CA ARG A 39 -25.55 24.90 9.51
C ARG A 39 -24.31 24.14 9.94
N SER A 40 -24.46 22.85 10.28
CA SER A 40 -23.32 22.00 10.65
C SER A 40 -22.35 21.83 9.48
N HIS A 41 -22.85 21.68 8.26
CA HIS A 41 -22.01 21.60 7.06
C HIS A 41 -21.15 22.85 6.87
N MET A 42 -21.72 24.06 7.00
CA MET A 42 -20.94 25.31 6.89
C MET A 42 -19.80 25.38 7.92
N VAL A 43 -20.09 25.04 9.17
CA VAL A 43 -19.07 25.03 10.24
C VAL A 43 -17.98 24.00 9.94
N SER A 44 -18.35 22.79 9.50
CA SER A 44 -17.38 21.78 9.09
C SER A 44 -16.56 22.21 7.87
N THR A 45 -17.14 22.93 6.90
CA THR A 45 -16.41 23.48 5.76
C THR A 45 -15.35 24.50 6.19
N ALA A 46 -15.68 25.37 7.15
CA ALA A 46 -14.71 26.33 7.69
C ALA A 46 -13.52 25.61 8.35
N PHE A 47 -13.78 24.58 9.17
CA PHE A 47 -12.72 23.79 9.78
C PHE A 47 -11.91 22.98 8.77
N ALA A 48 -12.54 22.45 7.72
CA ALA A 48 -11.84 21.79 6.63
C ALA A 48 -10.87 22.75 5.94
N GLY A 49 -11.30 23.98 5.66
CA GLY A 49 -10.43 25.01 5.08
C GLY A 49 -9.23 25.37 5.97
N ILE A 50 -9.43 25.47 7.29
CA ILE A 50 -8.33 25.71 8.25
C ILE A 50 -7.37 24.51 8.27
N ALA A 51 -7.89 23.28 8.26
CA ALA A 51 -7.05 22.08 8.25
C ALA A 51 -6.19 21.97 6.98
N ASP A 52 -6.75 22.35 5.82
CA ASP A 52 -6.00 22.38 4.56
C ASP A 52 -4.95 23.49 4.53
N PHE A 53 -5.23 24.65 5.14
CA PHE A 53 -4.26 25.73 5.30
C PHE A 53 -3.07 25.30 6.17
N GLU A 54 -3.34 24.74 7.36
CA GLU A 54 -2.33 24.18 8.27
C GLU A 54 -1.45 23.13 7.56
N ARG A 55 -2.07 22.19 6.83
CA ARG A 55 -1.36 21.19 6.02
C ARG A 55 -0.45 21.84 4.98
N SER A 56 -0.93 22.88 4.30
CA SER A 56 -0.17 23.59 3.27
C SER A 56 1.09 24.25 3.84
N LEU A 57 0.99 24.86 5.04
CA LEU A 57 2.15 25.43 5.73
C LEU A 57 3.19 24.37 6.14
N ILE A 58 2.74 23.18 6.56
CA ILE A 58 3.65 22.06 6.87
C ILE A 58 4.37 21.58 5.61
N VAL A 59 3.65 21.46 4.49
CA VAL A 59 4.25 21.07 3.20
C VAL A 59 5.25 22.12 2.73
N GLU A 60 4.94 23.40 2.84
CA GLU A 60 5.85 24.49 2.46
C GLU A 60 7.14 24.43 3.28
N ARG A 61 7.03 24.38 4.61
CA ARG A 61 8.20 24.34 5.51
C ARG A 61 9.06 23.10 5.28
N THR A 62 8.45 21.92 5.11
CA THR A 62 9.22 20.69 4.81
C THR A 62 9.88 20.75 3.44
N SER A 63 9.24 21.36 2.45
CA SER A 63 9.81 21.54 1.11
C SER A 63 10.99 22.52 1.12
N ALA A 64 10.87 23.62 1.85
CA ALA A 64 11.94 24.60 2.05
C ALA A 64 13.20 23.98 2.67
N GLY A 65 13.05 22.99 3.56
CA GLY A 65 14.19 22.22 4.09
C GLY A 65 14.68 21.09 3.16
N ARG A 66 13.76 20.44 2.42
CA ARG A 66 14.08 19.33 1.51
C ARG A 66 14.91 19.78 0.31
N ILE A 67 14.62 20.94 -0.27
CA ILE A 67 15.34 21.49 -1.43
C ILE A 67 16.85 21.64 -1.15
N PRO A 68 17.30 22.38 -0.13
CA PRO A 68 18.73 22.52 0.16
C PRO A 68 19.36 21.21 0.63
N ALA A 69 18.63 20.34 1.34
CA ALA A 69 19.14 19.01 1.69
C ALA A 69 19.40 18.16 0.44
N LYS A 70 18.50 18.18 -0.54
CA LYS A 70 18.69 17.50 -1.83
C LYS A 70 19.87 18.11 -2.60
N ALA A 71 20.02 19.43 -2.60
CA ALA A 71 21.16 20.12 -3.23
C ALA A 71 22.50 19.73 -2.60
N ARG A 72 22.53 19.47 -1.29
CA ARG A 72 23.70 18.92 -0.57
C ARG A 72 23.95 17.43 -0.84
N GLY A 73 23.12 16.77 -1.65
CA GLY A 73 23.23 15.34 -1.92
C GLY A 73 22.73 14.45 -0.78
N VAL A 74 21.91 14.98 0.14
CA VAL A 74 21.29 14.14 1.19
C VAL A 74 20.41 13.10 0.52
N ARG A 75 20.71 11.83 0.79
CA ARG A 75 19.95 10.70 0.28
C ARG A 75 18.60 10.62 0.98
N PHE A 76 17.53 10.69 0.20
CA PHE A 76 16.17 10.46 0.68
C PHE A 76 15.72 9.03 0.37
N GLY A 77 14.81 8.49 1.19
CA GLY A 77 14.24 7.15 1.01
C GLY A 77 15.01 6.02 1.67
N PRO A 78 14.51 4.78 1.57
CA PRO A 78 15.05 3.61 2.27
C PRO A 78 16.44 3.24 1.74
N SER A 79 17.41 2.93 2.61
CA SER A 79 18.77 2.50 2.22
C SER A 79 18.79 1.29 1.28
N PRO A 80 19.76 1.21 0.33
CA PRO A 80 19.88 0.03 -0.50
C PRO A 80 20.12 -1.18 0.40
N ALA A 81 19.47 -2.30 0.10
CA ALA A 81 19.58 -3.52 0.90
C ALA A 81 20.94 -4.20 0.77
N LEU A 82 21.70 -3.89 -0.30
CA LEU A 82 23.00 -4.46 -0.60
C LEU A 82 24.04 -3.34 -0.74
N SER A 83 25.24 -3.58 -0.22
CA SER A 83 26.39 -2.71 -0.44
C SER A 83 26.97 -2.92 -1.85
N ALA A 84 27.73 -1.94 -2.34
CA ALA A 84 28.41 -2.06 -3.63
C ALA A 84 29.33 -3.30 -3.69
N ALA A 85 30.04 -3.59 -2.59
CA ALA A 85 30.89 -4.78 -2.49
C ALA A 85 30.08 -6.10 -2.55
N GLN A 86 28.89 -6.14 -1.95
CA GLN A 86 28.01 -7.31 -2.05
C GLN A 86 27.44 -7.50 -3.46
N ILE A 87 27.12 -6.41 -4.16
CA ILE A 87 26.68 -6.46 -5.55
C ILE A 87 27.80 -6.99 -6.45
N GLU A 88 29.03 -6.52 -6.24
CA GLU A 88 30.18 -6.98 -7.01
C GLU A 88 30.51 -8.45 -6.74
N ASN A 89 30.46 -8.87 -5.47
CA ASN A 89 30.59 -10.29 -5.12
C ASN A 89 29.48 -11.13 -5.79
N ALA A 90 28.23 -10.68 -5.74
CA ALA A 90 27.13 -11.36 -6.42
C ALA A 90 27.36 -11.50 -7.93
N ARG A 91 27.90 -10.46 -8.59
CA ARG A 91 28.24 -10.51 -10.01
C ARG A 91 29.29 -11.58 -10.31
N LYS A 92 30.33 -11.68 -9.50
CA LYS A 92 31.38 -12.71 -9.64
C LYS A 92 30.83 -14.11 -9.43
N LEU A 93 30.03 -14.33 -8.38
CA LEU A 93 29.40 -15.62 -8.13
C LEU A 93 28.49 -16.07 -9.28
N ILE A 94 27.82 -15.13 -9.94
CA ILE A 94 26.93 -15.44 -11.08
C ILE A 94 27.71 -15.66 -12.37
N LYS A 95 28.75 -14.84 -12.64
CA LYS A 95 29.51 -14.89 -13.91
C LYS A 95 30.63 -15.93 -13.91
N ASP A 96 31.41 -16.00 -12.83
CA ASP A 96 32.64 -16.79 -12.76
C ASP A 96 32.37 -18.20 -12.24
N GLU A 97 31.44 -18.33 -11.27
CA GLU A 97 31.08 -19.63 -10.67
C GLU A 97 29.75 -20.20 -11.23
N GLU A 98 29.13 -19.53 -12.20
CA GLU A 98 27.86 -19.90 -12.85
C GLU A 98 26.71 -20.23 -11.87
N LYS A 99 26.74 -19.67 -10.65
CA LYS A 99 25.72 -19.97 -9.63
C LYS A 99 24.37 -19.36 -10.00
N PRO A 100 23.26 -20.09 -9.74
CA PRO A 100 21.93 -19.56 -10.02
C PRO A 100 21.61 -18.38 -9.11
N VAL A 101 20.99 -17.33 -9.68
CA VAL A 101 20.63 -16.08 -8.97
C VAL A 101 19.83 -16.33 -7.69
N ALA A 102 18.98 -17.37 -7.67
CA ALA A 102 18.19 -17.74 -6.50
C ALA A 102 19.05 -18.29 -5.34
N GLU A 103 20.17 -18.93 -5.63
CA GLU A 103 21.12 -19.38 -4.62
C GLU A 103 21.95 -18.22 -4.09
N VAL A 104 22.48 -17.38 -4.98
CA VAL A 104 23.24 -16.18 -4.59
C VAL A 104 22.39 -15.23 -3.73
N ALA A 105 21.10 -15.06 -4.06
CA ALA A 105 20.17 -14.27 -3.24
C ALA A 105 19.99 -14.85 -1.84
N ARG A 106 19.88 -16.19 -1.71
CA ARG A 106 19.79 -16.87 -0.41
C ARG A 106 21.08 -16.69 0.40
N LEU A 107 22.24 -16.81 -0.23
CA LEU A 107 23.54 -16.58 0.41
C LEU A 107 23.67 -15.15 0.97
N LEU A 108 23.14 -14.16 0.25
CA LEU A 108 23.14 -12.76 0.67
C LEU A 108 21.97 -12.38 1.59
N GLY A 109 21.08 -13.33 1.93
CA GLY A 109 19.93 -13.09 2.80
C GLY A 109 18.88 -12.13 2.23
N VAL A 110 18.85 -11.95 0.90
CA VAL A 110 17.89 -11.05 0.22
C VAL A 110 16.94 -11.83 -0.67
N HIS A 111 15.78 -11.24 -0.94
CA HIS A 111 14.86 -11.82 -1.92
C HIS A 111 15.46 -11.75 -3.33
N ARG A 112 15.21 -12.78 -4.17
CA ARG A 112 15.68 -12.84 -5.57
C ARG A 112 15.39 -11.55 -6.33
N ALA A 113 14.18 -11.00 -6.17
CA ALA A 113 13.78 -9.75 -6.83
C ALA A 113 14.63 -8.55 -6.41
N THR A 114 15.07 -8.48 -5.15
CA THR A 114 15.96 -7.43 -4.64
C THR A 114 17.33 -7.53 -5.28
N LEU A 115 17.88 -8.74 -5.38
CA LEU A 115 19.16 -8.98 -6.05
C LEU A 115 19.09 -8.64 -7.54
N CYS A 116 18.04 -9.09 -8.25
CA CYS A 116 17.85 -8.76 -9.66
C CYS A 116 17.75 -7.25 -9.91
N ARG A 117 17.03 -6.51 -9.05
CA ARG A 117 16.95 -5.04 -9.14
C ARG A 117 18.31 -4.39 -8.91
N ALA A 118 19.01 -4.79 -7.85
CA ALA A 118 20.34 -4.26 -7.54
C ALA A 118 21.36 -4.50 -8.67
N LEU A 119 21.29 -5.65 -9.35
CA LEU A 119 22.16 -5.94 -10.50
C LEU A 119 21.81 -5.14 -11.76
N ALA A 120 20.53 -4.79 -11.95
CA ALA A 120 20.08 -3.96 -13.07
C ALA A 120 20.35 -2.46 -12.84
N ASP A 121 20.19 -1.99 -11.60
CA ASP A 121 20.36 -0.58 -11.22
C ASP A 121 21.82 -0.18 -11.04
N ALA A 122 22.70 -1.13 -10.69
CA ALA A 122 24.12 -0.88 -10.62
C ALA A 122 24.69 -0.83 -12.04
N PRO A 123 25.20 0.30 -12.54
CA PRO A 123 25.90 0.33 -13.83
C PRO A 123 27.07 -0.67 -13.77
N ALA A 124 27.28 -1.39 -14.87
CA ALA A 124 28.54 -2.07 -15.09
C ALA A 124 29.59 -0.96 -15.28
N GLU A 125 30.43 -0.71 -14.27
CA GLU A 125 31.60 0.13 -14.48
C GLU A 125 32.44 -0.52 -15.57
N ALA A 126 32.67 0.27 -16.62
CA ALA A 126 33.63 0.07 -17.70
C ALA A 126 34.95 0.75 -17.30
#